data_AF-A0A345QM03-F1
#
_entry.id   AF-A0A345QM03-F1
#
_cell.length_a   1.000
_cell.length_b   1.000
_cell.length_c   1.000
_cell.angle_alpha   90.00
_cell.angle_beta   90.00
_cell.angle_gamma   90.00
#
_symmetry.space_group_name_H-M   'P 1'
#
loop_
_entity.id
_entity.type
_entity.pdbx_description
1 polymer ?
#
loop_
_entity_poly.entity_id
_entity_poly.type
_entity_poly.pdbx_seq_one_letter_code
_entity_poly.pdbx_strand_id
1 'polypeptide(L)'
;MNIDIIASKKLHHSHTQYRADVEGFTLLRLTCGSSYGLSGGAIKTATVGDDRGVPVYPDQGALISAMKVALVKFAGSDRDLEIRQDGVGRPFAEITGKGSEDSCISSLAMLAEDMGATLNLDTNNDMRELYNDICHTNGEPMYLSDGVYLEPDGELLER
;
A
#
# COMPACT_ATOMS: atom_id res chain seq x y z
N MET A 1 4.59 -6.51 -16.21
CA MET A 1 4.08 -6.23 -14.85
C MET A 1 4.23 -7.43 -13.93
N ASN A 2 5.22 -7.40 -13.04
CA ASN A 2 5.42 -8.33 -11.93
C ASN A 2 4.56 -7.91 -10.72
N ILE A 3 3.79 -8.85 -10.17
CA ILE A 3 2.88 -8.63 -9.03
C ILE A 3 3.11 -9.75 -8.03
N ASP A 4 3.54 -9.38 -6.83
CA ASP A 4 3.80 -10.31 -5.73
C ASP A 4 2.80 -10.07 -4.59
N ILE A 5 2.04 -11.10 -4.23
CA ILE A 5 1.16 -11.07 -3.05
C ILE A 5 1.88 -11.76 -1.89
N ILE A 6 2.23 -10.98 -0.87
CA ILE A 6 3.10 -11.42 0.22
C ILE A 6 2.35 -11.35 1.54
N ALA A 7 2.38 -12.44 2.32
CA ALA A 7 1.86 -12.45 3.67
C ALA A 7 2.67 -11.50 4.57
N SER A 8 2.00 -10.59 5.25
CA SER A 8 2.60 -9.57 6.13
C SER A 8 2.34 -9.88 7.60
N LYS A 9 3.31 -9.58 8.46
CA LYS A 9 3.24 -9.74 9.93
C LYS A 9 3.25 -8.41 10.68
N LYS A 10 2.98 -7.30 9.99
CA LYS A 10 3.20 -5.94 10.53
C LYS A 10 2.39 -5.63 11.80
N LEU A 11 1.25 -6.28 12.04
CA LEU A 11 0.52 -6.14 13.31
C LEU A 11 0.66 -7.44 14.12
N HIS A 12 1.39 -7.37 15.23
CA HIS A 12 1.67 -8.51 16.11
C HIS A 12 0.41 -9.16 16.72
N HIS A 13 -0.75 -8.51 16.67
CA HIS A 13 -1.99 -8.98 17.28
C HIS A 13 -3.15 -9.03 16.24
N SER A 14 -3.45 -10.26 15.83
CA SER A 14 -4.78 -10.81 15.51
C SER A 14 -5.41 -10.79 14.10
N HIS A 15 -4.74 -10.42 13.00
CA HIS A 15 -5.34 -10.58 11.66
C HIS A 15 -4.35 -11.04 10.60
N THR A 16 -4.73 -12.04 9.79
CA THR A 16 -3.95 -12.46 8.61
C THR A 16 -3.88 -11.28 7.64
N GLN A 17 -2.68 -10.89 7.25
CA GLN A 17 -2.46 -9.73 6.41
C GLN A 17 -1.67 -10.10 5.17
N TYR A 18 -1.95 -9.40 4.09
CA TYR A 18 -1.23 -9.50 2.83
C TYR A 18 -0.86 -8.11 2.34
N ARG A 19 0.17 -8.01 1.54
CA ARG A 19 0.48 -6.82 0.74
C ARG A 19 0.62 -7.21 -0.72
N ALA A 20 0.31 -6.25 -1.59
CA ALA A 20 0.54 -6.39 -3.03
C ALA A 20 1.69 -5.47 -3.42
N ASP A 21 2.78 -6.09 -3.85
CA ASP A 21 3.97 -5.43 -4.36
C ASP A 21 3.91 -5.48 -5.90
N VAL A 22 3.99 -4.32 -6.55
CA VAL A 22 3.94 -4.17 -8.01
C VAL A 22 5.18 -3.41 -8.45
N GLU A 23 6.00 -4.05 -9.29
CA GLU A 23 7.23 -3.45 -9.85
C GLU A 23 8.14 -2.80 -8.80
N GLY A 24 8.26 -3.44 -7.62
CA GLY A 24 9.12 -2.97 -6.54
C GLY A 24 8.51 -1.90 -5.64
N PHE A 25 7.20 -1.64 -5.72
CA PHE A 25 6.48 -0.80 -4.78
C PHE A 25 5.31 -1.54 -4.14
N THR A 26 5.13 -1.38 -2.82
CA THR A 26 3.90 -1.82 -2.16
C THR A 26 2.79 -0.81 -2.47
N LEU A 27 1.73 -1.28 -3.15
CA LEU A 27 0.58 -0.43 -3.51
C LEU A 27 -0.58 -0.60 -2.53
N LEU A 28 -0.88 -1.84 -2.17
CA LEU A 28 -2.06 -2.21 -1.41
C LEU A 28 -1.72 -3.13 -0.24
N ARG A 29 -2.57 -3.07 0.79
CA ARG A 29 -2.57 -3.98 1.93
C ARG A 29 -3.96 -4.57 2.11
N LEU A 30 -4.01 -5.85 2.43
CA LEU A 30 -5.21 -6.59 2.81
C LEU A 30 -5.11 -6.99 4.27
N THR A 31 -6.15 -6.73 5.03
CA THR A 31 -6.36 -7.31 6.37
C THR A 31 -7.57 -8.24 6.30
N CYS A 32 -7.34 -9.53 6.50
CA CYS A 32 -8.38 -10.55 6.56
C CYS A 32 -8.80 -10.78 8.02
N GLY A 33 -10.11 -10.85 8.24
CA GLY A 33 -10.63 -11.10 9.58
C GLY A 33 -12.14 -10.99 9.69
N SER A 34 -12.66 -11.49 10.81
CA SER A 34 -14.04 -11.25 11.21
C SER A 34 -14.18 -9.80 11.67
N SER A 35 -14.56 -8.90 10.76
CA SER A 35 -15.14 -7.62 11.15
C SER A 35 -16.61 -7.86 11.50
N TYR A 36 -17.00 -7.64 12.76
CA TYR A 36 -18.39 -7.75 13.23
C TYR A 36 -19.05 -9.14 13.06
N GLY A 37 -18.28 -10.23 13.18
CA GLY A 37 -18.82 -11.60 13.11
C GLY A 37 -19.10 -12.12 11.70
N LEU A 38 -18.64 -11.41 10.65
CA LEU A 38 -18.74 -11.82 9.25
C LEU A 38 -17.35 -11.99 8.66
N SER A 39 -17.13 -13.09 7.93
CA SER A 39 -15.89 -13.31 7.18
C SER A 39 -15.72 -12.25 6.09
N GLY A 40 -14.57 -11.61 6.05
CA GLY A 40 -14.28 -10.59 5.06
C GLY A 40 -12.87 -10.03 5.20
N GLY A 41 -12.66 -8.89 4.54
CA GLY A 41 -11.38 -8.20 4.57
C GLY A 41 -11.50 -6.74 4.21
N ALA A 42 -10.46 -5.99 4.57
CA ALA A 42 -10.28 -4.59 4.19
C ALA A 42 -9.05 -4.47 3.30
N ILE A 43 -9.22 -3.90 2.11
CA ILE A 43 -8.12 -3.55 1.21
C ILE A 43 -7.87 -2.05 1.33
N LYS A 44 -6.62 -1.66 1.53
CA LYS A 44 -6.20 -0.26 1.75
C LYS A 44 -5.02 0.10 0.86
N THR A 45 -4.93 1.37 0.43
CA THR A 45 -3.66 1.89 -0.10
C THR A 45 -2.59 1.89 0.98
N ALA A 46 -1.38 1.51 0.61
CA ALA A 46 -0.28 1.46 1.56
C ALA A 46 0.21 2.88 1.89
N THR A 47 0.42 3.17 3.18
CA THR A 47 0.95 4.46 3.66
C THR A 47 2.37 4.38 4.20
N VAL A 48 2.86 3.18 4.50
CA VAL A 48 4.18 2.91 5.06
C VAL A 48 4.63 1.49 4.71
N GLY A 49 5.91 1.30 4.45
CA GLY A 49 6.53 0.00 4.11
C GLY A 49 6.47 -1.01 5.26
N ASP A 50 6.70 -2.29 4.96
CA ASP A 50 7.00 -3.29 5.99
C ASP A 50 8.51 -3.23 6.33
N ASP A 51 8.89 -3.61 7.55
CA ASP A 51 10.31 -3.77 7.89
C ASP A 51 10.96 -4.76 6.90
N ARG A 52 11.99 -4.30 6.18
CA ARG A 52 12.69 -5.04 5.10
C ARG A 52 11.81 -5.41 3.89
N GLY A 53 10.63 -4.80 3.75
CA GLY A 53 9.80 -4.88 2.55
C GLY A 53 10.24 -3.89 1.48
N VAL A 54 9.59 -3.93 0.32
CA VAL A 54 9.78 -2.89 -0.71
C VAL A 54 9.13 -1.57 -0.24
N PRO A 55 9.60 -0.41 -0.73
CA PRO A 55 9.01 0.88 -0.37
C PRO A 55 7.55 0.97 -0.79
N VAL A 56 6.77 1.79 -0.09
CA VAL A 56 5.42 2.15 -0.53
C VAL A 56 5.51 3.13 -1.69
N TYR A 57 4.54 3.05 -2.61
CA TYR A 57 4.47 4.02 -3.70
C TYR A 57 4.36 5.46 -3.14
N PRO A 58 5.26 6.36 -3.56
CA PRO A 58 5.50 7.59 -2.80
C PRO A 58 4.40 8.64 -2.98
N ASP A 59 3.78 8.71 -4.15
CA ASP A 59 2.66 9.63 -4.39
C ASP A 59 1.34 9.00 -3.92
N GLN A 60 0.96 9.35 -2.70
CA GLN A 60 -0.29 8.90 -2.08
C GLN A 60 -1.54 9.38 -2.82
N GLY A 61 -1.50 10.57 -3.44
CA GLY A 61 -2.62 11.09 -4.21
C GLY A 61 -2.85 10.29 -5.49
N ALA A 62 -1.77 9.97 -6.20
CA ALA A 62 -1.80 9.09 -7.36
C ALA A 62 -2.20 7.66 -6.98
N LEU A 63 -1.70 7.14 -5.84
CA LEU A 63 -2.05 5.81 -5.35
C LEU A 63 -3.56 5.67 -5.04
N ILE A 64 -4.13 6.66 -4.35
CA ILE A 64 -5.58 6.75 -4.08
C ILE A 64 -6.37 6.86 -5.39
N SER A 65 -5.91 7.70 -6.31
CA SER A 65 -6.57 7.89 -7.60
C SER A 65 -6.56 6.61 -8.44
N ALA A 66 -5.44 5.88 -8.43
CA ALA A 66 -5.32 4.60 -9.11
C ALA A 66 -6.25 3.54 -8.49
N MET A 67 -6.35 3.47 -7.17
CA MET A 67 -7.29 2.56 -6.49
C MET A 67 -8.73 2.88 -6.86
N LYS A 68 -9.10 4.16 -6.94
CA LYS A 68 -10.42 4.59 -7.38
C LYS A 68 -10.73 4.15 -8.82
N VAL A 69 -9.79 4.35 -9.74
CA VAL A 69 -9.94 3.90 -11.15
C VAL A 69 -10.09 2.38 -11.23
N ALA A 70 -9.23 1.63 -10.52
CA ALA A 70 -9.28 0.17 -10.47
C ALA A 70 -10.62 -0.33 -9.90
N LEU A 71 -11.12 0.30 -8.83
CA LEU A 71 -12.39 -0.06 -8.22
C LEU A 71 -13.58 0.22 -9.13
N VAL A 72 -13.61 1.36 -9.83
CA VAL A 72 -14.65 1.66 -10.82
C VAL A 72 -14.64 0.63 -11.95
N LYS A 73 -13.47 0.19 -12.41
CA LYS A 73 -13.34 -0.85 -13.45
C LYS A 73 -13.81 -2.22 -12.95
N PHE A 74 -13.49 -2.57 -11.72
CA PHE A 74 -13.82 -3.87 -11.13
C PHE A 74 -15.28 -3.99 -10.66
N ALA A 75 -15.79 -2.98 -9.96
CA ALA A 75 -17.11 -2.98 -9.30
C ALA A 75 -18.15 -2.09 -9.98
N GLY A 76 -17.77 -1.35 -11.04
CA GLY A 76 -18.65 -0.41 -11.74
C GLY A 76 -18.92 0.89 -10.97
N SER A 77 -18.39 1.06 -9.75
CA SER A 77 -18.54 2.27 -8.93
C SER A 77 -17.44 2.37 -7.88
N ASP A 78 -17.19 3.57 -7.37
CA ASP A 78 -16.29 3.86 -6.25
C ASP A 78 -17.04 4.14 -4.94
N ARG A 79 -18.34 3.82 -4.86
CA ARG A 79 -19.19 4.20 -3.71
C ARG A 79 -18.75 3.57 -2.39
N ASP A 80 -18.11 2.42 -2.46
CA ASP A 80 -17.61 1.68 -1.29
C ASP A 80 -16.19 2.09 -0.90
N LEU A 81 -15.58 3.04 -1.63
CA LEU A 81 -14.26 3.61 -1.32
C LEU A 81 -14.39 4.72 -0.28
N GLU A 82 -13.71 4.55 0.84
CA GLU A 82 -13.57 5.59 1.86
C GLU A 82 -12.15 6.14 1.87
N ILE A 83 -12.01 7.47 1.94
CA ILE A 83 -10.71 8.12 2.19
C ILE A 83 -10.61 8.42 3.67
N ARG A 84 -9.58 7.89 4.31
CA ARG A 84 -9.30 8.03 5.75
C ARG A 84 -7.86 8.52 5.95
N GLN A 85 -7.52 8.83 7.19
CA GLN A 85 -6.16 9.21 7.59
C GLN A 85 -5.61 8.17 8.56
N ASP A 86 -4.33 7.85 8.44
CA ASP A 86 -3.64 7.00 9.42
C ASP A 86 -3.31 7.78 10.71
N GLY A 87 -2.71 7.10 11.69
CA GLY A 87 -2.39 7.69 12.99
C GLY A 87 -1.42 8.89 12.98
N VAL A 88 -0.77 9.15 11.83
CA VAL A 88 0.13 10.30 11.63
C VAL A 88 -0.39 11.28 10.57
N GLY A 89 -1.65 11.13 10.13
CA GLY A 89 -2.35 12.06 9.25
C GLY A 89 -2.18 11.81 7.75
N ARG A 90 -1.55 10.71 7.33
CA ARG A 90 -1.39 10.38 5.90
C ARG A 90 -2.70 9.84 5.34
N PRO A 91 -3.18 10.34 4.19
CA PRO A 91 -4.41 9.85 3.59
C PRO A 91 -4.21 8.44 3.02
N PHE A 92 -5.25 7.60 3.13
CA PHE A 92 -5.33 6.31 2.44
C PHE A 92 -6.76 6.03 2.01
N ALA A 93 -6.91 5.27 0.93
CA ALA A 93 -8.21 4.76 0.51
C ALA A 93 -8.43 3.35 1.07
N GLU A 94 -9.66 3.04 1.46
CA GLU A 94 -10.07 1.76 2.03
C GLU A 94 -11.37 1.28 1.39
N ILE A 95 -11.42 -0.01 1.08
CA ILE A 95 -12.66 -0.73 0.81
C ILE A 95 -12.80 -1.88 1.79
N THR A 96 -14.03 -2.16 2.23
CA THR A 96 -14.33 -3.31 3.06
C THR A 96 -15.31 -4.22 2.34
N GLY A 97 -15.01 -5.52 2.30
CA GLY A 97 -15.82 -6.51 1.63
C GLY A 97 -16.08 -7.74 2.49
N LYS A 98 -17.17 -8.45 2.18
CA LYS A 98 -17.44 -9.79 2.70
C LYS A 98 -16.89 -10.82 1.73
N GLY A 99 -16.35 -11.93 2.23
CA GLY A 99 -15.79 -12.98 1.38
C GLY A 99 -14.92 -13.97 2.14
N SER A 100 -14.49 -15.02 1.45
CA SER A 100 -13.41 -15.87 1.91
C SER A 100 -12.07 -15.14 1.78
N GLU A 101 -11.07 -15.61 2.53
CA GLU A 101 -9.70 -15.12 2.42
C GLU A 101 -9.16 -15.21 1.00
N ASP A 102 -9.34 -16.35 0.31
CA ASP A 102 -8.94 -16.53 -1.08
C ASP A 102 -9.61 -15.52 -2.03
N SER A 103 -10.89 -15.19 -1.77
CA SER A 103 -11.60 -14.18 -2.55
C SER A 103 -11.02 -12.79 -2.31
N CYS A 104 -10.69 -12.46 -1.06
CA CYS A 104 -10.04 -11.19 -0.72
C CYS A 104 -8.63 -11.07 -1.34
N ILE A 105 -7.84 -12.15 -1.32
CA ILE A 105 -6.52 -12.21 -1.96
C ILE A 105 -6.65 -12.02 -3.48
N SER A 106 -7.65 -12.67 -4.10
CA SER A 106 -7.92 -12.52 -5.53
C SER A 106 -8.31 -11.08 -5.88
N SER A 107 -9.19 -10.46 -5.09
CA SER A 107 -9.55 -9.04 -5.27
C SER A 107 -8.35 -8.11 -5.06
N LEU A 108 -7.47 -8.40 -4.10
CA LEU A 108 -6.24 -7.64 -3.87
C LEU A 108 -5.34 -7.69 -5.13
N ALA A 109 -5.13 -8.87 -5.71
CA ALA A 109 -4.30 -9.04 -6.89
C ALA A 109 -4.88 -8.30 -8.11
N MET A 110 -6.19 -8.42 -8.35
CA MET A 110 -6.85 -7.73 -9.46
C MET A 110 -6.77 -6.21 -9.36
N LEU A 111 -6.97 -5.66 -8.15
CA LEU A 111 -6.83 -4.22 -7.93
C LEU A 111 -5.38 -3.76 -8.11
N ALA A 112 -4.41 -4.54 -7.62
CA ALA A 112 -2.99 -4.22 -7.77
C ALA A 112 -2.55 -4.21 -9.24
N GLU A 113 -3.03 -5.15 -10.05
CA GLU A 113 -2.78 -5.21 -11.49
C GLU A 113 -3.30 -3.95 -12.21
N ASP A 114 -4.58 -3.61 -11.99
CA ASP A 114 -5.18 -2.42 -12.60
C ASP A 114 -4.53 -1.12 -12.13
N MET A 115 -4.13 -1.06 -10.86
CA MET A 115 -3.40 0.09 -10.31
C MET A 115 -2.01 0.23 -10.94
N GLY A 116 -1.27 -0.87 -11.09
CA GLY A 116 0.05 -0.87 -11.72
C GLY A 116 0.00 -0.35 -13.16
N ALA A 117 -1.01 -0.77 -13.93
CA ALA A 117 -1.27 -0.25 -15.26
C ALA A 117 -1.63 1.26 -15.23
N THR A 118 -2.49 1.68 -14.30
CA THR A 118 -2.92 3.09 -14.17
C THR A 118 -1.76 4.02 -13.79
N LEU A 119 -0.85 3.52 -12.95
CA LEU A 119 0.37 4.23 -12.53
C LEU A 119 1.51 4.11 -13.54
N ASN A 120 1.29 3.42 -14.68
CA ASN A 120 2.28 3.17 -15.72
C ASN A 120 3.57 2.50 -15.20
N LEU A 121 3.46 1.65 -14.18
CA LEU A 121 4.61 0.93 -13.62
C LEU A 121 5.19 -0.11 -14.59
N ASP A 122 4.43 -0.49 -15.63
CA ASP A 122 4.86 -1.40 -16.69
C ASP A 122 5.81 -0.73 -17.72
N THR A 123 5.93 0.60 -17.70
CA THR A 123 6.77 1.36 -18.63
C THR A 123 8.04 1.89 -17.96
N ASN A 124 9.12 1.14 -18.16
CA ASN A 124 10.54 1.48 -18.00
C ASN A 124 11.08 1.67 -16.56
N ASN A 125 12.07 0.84 -16.25
CA ASN A 125 13.09 1.01 -15.20
C ASN A 125 13.67 2.43 -15.13
N ASP A 126 13.63 3.21 -16.21
CA ASP A 126 14.16 4.58 -16.29
C ASP A 126 13.50 5.55 -15.30
N MET A 127 12.20 5.42 -15.02
CA MET A 127 11.53 6.31 -14.06
C MET A 127 11.91 5.99 -12.61
N ARG A 128 12.32 4.75 -12.31
CA ARG A 128 12.82 4.36 -10.98
C ARG A 128 14.21 4.94 -10.72
N GLU A 129 15.09 4.94 -11.73
CA GLU A 129 16.40 5.57 -11.65
C GLU A 129 16.30 7.10 -11.57
N LEU A 130 15.45 7.72 -12.41
CA LEU A 130 15.19 9.17 -12.34
C LEU A 130 14.54 9.60 -11.00
N TYR A 131 13.67 8.76 -10.42
CA TYR A 131 13.04 9.06 -9.15
C TYR A 131 14.01 8.94 -7.96
N ASN A 132 14.86 7.91 -7.95
CA ASN A 132 15.94 7.79 -6.96
C ASN A 132 16.92 8.98 -7.05
N ASP A 133 17.22 9.46 -8.25
CA ASP A 133 18.08 10.64 -8.46
C ASP A 133 17.44 11.96 -8.01
N ILE A 134 16.10 12.10 -8.10
CA ILE A 134 15.39 13.34 -7.73
C ILE A 134 15.02 13.36 -6.24
N CYS A 135 14.72 12.21 -5.64
CA CYS A 135 14.26 12.10 -4.25
C CYS A 135 15.36 11.83 -3.22
N HIS A 136 16.62 11.64 -3.65
CA HIS A 136 17.79 11.85 -2.78
C HIS A 136 18.05 13.36 -2.57
N THR A 137 17.08 14.05 -1.96
CA THR A 137 17.35 15.35 -1.36
C THR A 137 18.04 15.13 -0.03
N ASN A 138 19.30 15.58 0.04
CA ASN A 138 20.16 15.65 1.22
C ASN A 138 19.47 16.38 2.40
N GLY A 139 18.61 15.67 3.12
CA GLY A 139 18.01 16.12 4.37
C GLY A 139 18.71 15.47 5.56
N GLU A 140 18.80 16.19 6.68
CA GLU A 140 19.26 15.60 7.93
C GLU A 140 18.17 14.67 8.51
N PRO A 141 18.55 13.54 9.15
CA PRO A 141 17.60 12.61 9.75
C PRO A 141 16.72 13.30 10.81
N MET A 142 15.41 13.04 10.78
CA MET A 142 14.45 13.64 11.71
C MET A 142 14.28 12.77 12.95
N TYR A 143 14.63 13.29 14.14
CA TYR A 143 14.43 12.57 15.40
C TYR A 143 12.94 12.46 15.76
N LEU A 144 12.47 11.25 16.06
CA LEU A 144 11.07 10.96 16.41
C LEU A 144 10.88 10.86 17.93
N SER A 145 11.41 9.81 18.56
CA SER A 145 11.57 9.65 20.03
C SER A 145 12.42 8.41 20.33
N ASP A 146 12.93 8.28 21.56
CA ASP A 146 13.59 7.05 22.07
C ASP A 146 14.80 6.55 21.27
N GLY A 147 15.52 7.46 20.61
CA GLY A 147 16.66 7.09 19.76
C GLY A 147 16.24 6.73 18.34
N VAL A 148 14.96 6.82 17.99
CA VAL A 148 14.45 6.55 16.65
C VAL A 148 14.52 7.81 15.78
N TYR A 149 15.08 7.66 14.58
CA TYR A 149 15.23 8.67 13.54
C TYR A 149 14.51 8.22 12.28
N LEU A 150 13.91 9.17 11.56
CA LEU A 150 13.37 8.99 10.21
C LEU A 150 14.36 9.59 9.22
N GLU A 151 14.95 8.73 8.39
CA GLU A 151 15.83 9.15 7.30
C GLU A 151 15.01 9.76 6.15
N PRO A 152 15.61 10.63 5.31
CA PRO A 152 14.92 11.27 4.19
C PRO A 152 14.34 10.30 3.15
N ASP A 153 14.90 9.09 3.07
CA ASP A 153 14.42 7.99 2.24
C ASP A 153 13.21 7.25 2.85
N GLY A 154 12.77 7.66 4.04
CA GLY A 154 11.64 7.10 4.76
C GLY A 154 11.97 5.87 5.60
N GLU A 155 13.24 5.48 5.72
CA GLU A 155 13.66 4.42 6.63
C GLU A 155 13.68 4.89 8.09
N LEU A 156 13.32 3.99 9.01
CA LEU A 156 13.41 4.21 10.45
C LEU A 156 14.69 3.58 11.00
N LEU A 157 15.51 4.38 11.68
CA LEU A 157 16.75 3.94 12.32
C LEU A 157 16.69 4.18 13.82
N GLU A 158 17.06 3.18 14.63
CA GLU A 158 17.42 3.39 16.05
C GLU A 158 18.91 3.74 16.14
N ARG A 159 19.24 4.84 16.85
CA ARG A 159 20.60 5.25 17.23
C ARG A 159 20.71 5.49 18.73
#